data_AF-A0A9X2FRF7-F1
#
_entry.id   AF-A0A9X2FRF7-F1
#
_cell.length_a   1.000
_cell.length_b   1.000
_cell.length_c   1.000
_cell.angle_alpha   90.00
_cell.angle_beta   90.00
_cell.angle_gamma   90.00
#
_symmetry.space_group_name_H-M   'P 1'
#
loop_
_entity.id
_entity.type
_entity.pdbx_description
1 polymer ?
#
loop_
_entity_poly.entity_id
_entity_poly.type
_entity_poly.pdbx_seq_one_letter_code
_entity_poly.pdbx_strand_id
1 'polypeptide(L)'
;MDLDFKANKYALFDDWHQNKTKKEFTQKLQQQAQLEKKQLPQLLSREDLKNRWEMNSRQSVHQVASKPDFPQPVLNFNHGKTPLYLETEIQIFEINHPWLITPGARLAYSHWILHNVINLDS
;
A
#
# COMPACT_ATOMS: atom_id res chain seq x y z
N MET A 1 24.16 2.62 -10.95
CA MET A 1 24.83 3.84 -11.44
C MET A 1 25.83 4.27 -10.37
N ASP A 2 27.10 4.46 -10.72
CA ASP A 2 28.13 4.87 -9.75
C ASP A 2 28.32 6.40 -9.83
N LEU A 3 27.79 7.10 -8.83
CA LEU A 3 27.94 8.54 -8.68
C LEU A 3 28.90 8.78 -7.51
N ASP A 4 30.10 9.28 -7.79
CA ASP A 4 31.07 9.59 -6.74
C ASP A 4 30.77 10.96 -6.11
N PHE A 5 29.93 10.95 -5.08
CA PHE A 5 29.60 12.13 -4.27
C PHE A 5 30.79 12.62 -3.44
N LYS A 6 31.78 11.77 -3.14
CA LYS A 6 32.90 12.12 -2.27
C LYS A 6 33.93 12.94 -3.03
N ALA A 7 34.29 12.52 -4.25
CA ALA A 7 35.21 13.27 -5.11
C ALA A 7 34.64 14.63 -5.54
N ASN A 8 33.30 14.77 -5.59
CA ASN A 8 32.62 15.96 -6.07
C ASN A 8 31.97 16.80 -4.95
N LYS A 9 32.29 16.53 -3.67
CA LYS A 9 31.60 17.13 -2.51
C LYS A 9 31.51 18.65 -2.57
N TYR A 10 32.62 19.33 -2.83
CA TYR A 10 32.65 20.80 -2.88
C TYR A 10 31.71 21.34 -3.96
N ALA A 11 31.81 20.83 -5.20
CA ALA A 11 30.98 21.28 -6.30
C ALA A 11 29.48 20.95 -6.11
N LEU A 12 29.15 19.88 -5.36
CA LEU A 12 27.77 19.45 -5.15
C LEU A 12 27.09 20.13 -3.96
N PHE A 13 27.79 20.30 -2.84
CA PHE A 13 27.18 20.66 -1.56
C PHE A 13 27.72 21.96 -0.95
N ASP A 14 28.98 22.33 -1.20
CA ASP A 14 29.60 23.52 -0.58
C ASP A 14 29.48 24.76 -1.48
N ASP A 15 29.69 24.60 -2.80
CA ASP A 15 29.35 25.62 -3.78
C ASP A 15 27.83 25.66 -3.95
N TRP A 16 27.19 26.77 -3.61
CA TRP A 16 25.75 26.94 -3.70
C TRP A 16 25.26 27.35 -5.10
N HIS A 17 26.15 27.78 -6.00
CA HIS A 17 25.79 28.16 -7.37
C HIS A 17 25.45 26.95 -8.24
N GLN A 18 24.81 27.21 -9.38
CA GLN A 18 24.61 26.21 -10.42
C GLN A 18 25.91 25.98 -11.19
N ASN A 19 26.38 24.75 -11.22
CA ASN A 19 27.56 24.35 -11.97
C ASN A 19 27.30 23.09 -12.78
N LYS A 20 28.25 22.75 -13.66
CA LYS A 20 28.12 21.62 -14.59
C LYS A 20 27.96 20.29 -13.84
N THR A 21 28.73 20.07 -12.79
CA THR A 21 28.69 18.86 -11.96
C THR A 21 27.32 18.64 -11.34
N LYS A 22 26.69 19.68 -10.77
CA LYS A 22 25.33 19.61 -10.24
C LYS A 22 24.30 19.25 -11.31
N LYS A 23 24.38 19.86 -12.49
CA LYS A 23 23.46 19.56 -13.60
C LYS A 23 23.56 18.09 -14.02
N GLU A 24 24.77 17.57 -14.17
CA GLU A 24 24.99 16.17 -14.53
C GLU A 24 24.49 15.19 -13.46
N PHE A 25 24.76 15.45 -12.18
CA PHE A 25 24.31 14.60 -11.08
C PHE A 25 22.79 14.63 -10.93
N THR A 26 22.18 15.81 -10.97
CA THR A 26 20.72 15.95 -10.85
C THR A 26 19.99 15.28 -12.00
N GLN A 27 20.46 15.43 -13.25
CA GLN A 27 19.86 14.75 -14.39
C GLN A 27 19.92 13.23 -14.25
N LYS A 28 21.07 12.70 -13.83
CA LYS A 28 21.26 11.27 -13.59
C LYS A 28 20.36 10.73 -12.47
N LEU A 29 20.29 11.45 -11.34
CA LEU A 29 19.40 11.10 -10.22
C LEU A 29 17.92 11.20 -10.59
N GLN A 30 17.52 12.18 -11.41
CA GLN A 30 16.16 12.31 -11.91
C GLN A 30 15.77 11.11 -12.78
N GLN A 31 16.67 10.66 -13.66
CA GLN A 31 16.44 9.46 -14.47
C GLN A 31 16.25 8.22 -13.58
N GLN A 32 17.13 8.04 -12.59
CA GLN A 32 17.03 6.95 -11.63
C GLN A 32 15.71 7.00 -10.85
N ALA A 33 15.36 8.16 -10.29
CA ALA A 33 14.11 8.34 -9.55
C ALA A 33 12.88 8.06 -10.42
N GLN A 34 12.91 8.39 -11.71
CA GLN A 34 11.81 8.10 -12.62
C GLN A 34 11.67 6.60 -12.90
N LEU A 35 12.78 5.86 -12.98
CA LEU A 35 12.76 4.40 -13.11
C LEU A 35 12.21 3.75 -11.84
N GLU A 36 12.67 4.18 -10.67
CA GLU A 36 12.18 3.69 -9.37
C GLU A 36 10.67 3.95 -9.22
N LYS A 37 10.20 5.17 -9.54
CA LYS A 37 8.77 5.51 -9.50
C LYS A 37 7.91 4.63 -10.40
N LYS A 38 8.42 4.21 -11.57
CA LYS A 38 7.70 3.31 -12.47
C LYS A 38 7.61 1.88 -11.93
N GLN A 39 8.54 1.48 -11.07
CA GLN A 39 8.62 0.14 -10.50
C GLN A 39 7.96 0.06 -9.12
N LEU A 40 7.62 1.20 -8.50
CA LEU A 40 6.97 1.22 -7.20
C LEU A 40 5.61 0.51 -7.27
N PRO A 41 5.39 -0.53 -6.44
CA PRO A 41 4.09 -1.17 -6.38
C PRO A 41 3.05 -0.21 -5.80
N GLN A 42 1.80 -0.41 -6.19
CA GLN A 42 0.69 0.31 -5.59
C GLN A 42 0.49 -0.17 -4.15
N LEU A 43 0.50 0.79 -3.22
CA LEU A 43 0.27 0.56 -1.80
C LEU A 43 -1.09 1.13 -1.43
N LEU A 44 -1.81 0.40 -0.58
CA LEU A 44 -3.13 0.77 -0.10
C LEU A 44 -3.07 0.99 1.40
N SER A 45 -3.66 2.10 1.86
CA SER A 45 -3.95 2.33 3.28
C SER A 45 -5.31 1.72 3.66
N ARG A 46 -5.60 1.66 4.96
CA ARG A 46 -6.95 1.26 5.43
C ARG A 46 -8.07 2.16 4.91
N GLU A 47 -7.78 3.43 4.64
CA GLU A 47 -8.78 4.35 4.07
C GLU A 47 -9.05 4.01 2.60
N ASP A 48 -8.03 3.61 1.86
CA ASP A 48 -8.18 3.14 0.48
C ASP A 48 -8.99 1.83 0.44
N LEU A 49 -8.71 0.89 1.36
CA LEU A 49 -9.48 -0.34 1.50
C LEU A 49 -10.94 -0.08 1.86
N LYS A 50 -11.20 0.92 2.72
CA LYS A 50 -12.56 1.35 3.07
C LYS A 50 -13.34 1.75 1.82
N ASN A 51 -12.73 2.56 0.96
CA ASN A 51 -13.35 3.03 -0.27
C ASN A 51 -13.48 1.88 -1.29
N ARG A 52 -12.42 1.07 -1.44
CA ARG A 52 -12.37 -0.08 -2.35
C ARG A 52 -13.46 -1.12 -2.08
N TRP A 53 -13.78 -1.36 -0.80
CA TRP A 53 -14.82 -2.31 -0.40
C TRP A 53 -16.15 -1.64 -0.08
N GLU A 54 -16.32 -0.35 -0.35
CA GLU A 54 -17.55 0.40 -0.05
C GLU A 54 -18.01 0.20 1.42
N MET A 55 -17.08 0.30 2.36
CA MET A 55 -17.37 0.15 3.78
C MET A 55 -17.73 1.49 4.41
N ASN A 56 -18.78 1.49 5.23
CA ASN A 56 -19.29 2.71 5.86
C ASN A 56 -18.44 3.17 7.06
N SER A 57 -17.58 2.31 7.62
CA SER A 57 -16.83 2.60 8.84
C SER A 57 -15.40 2.06 8.80
N ARG A 58 -14.48 2.83 9.40
CA ARG A 58 -13.10 2.40 9.67
C ARG A 58 -13.02 1.15 10.55
N GLN A 59 -14.00 0.97 11.44
CA GLN A 59 -14.06 -0.20 12.32
C GLN A 59 -14.30 -1.50 11.52
N SER A 60 -15.11 -1.44 10.46
CA SER A 60 -15.37 -2.60 9.59
C SER A 60 -14.08 -3.06 8.89
N VAL A 61 -13.30 -2.12 8.37
CA VAL A 61 -11.98 -2.42 7.76
C VAL A 61 -11.02 -2.96 8.81
N HIS A 62 -11.02 -2.40 10.02
CA HIS A 62 -10.16 -2.89 11.10
C HIS A 62 -10.47 -4.34 11.50
N GLN A 63 -11.76 -4.71 11.55
CA GLN A 63 -12.17 -6.08 11.83
C GLN A 63 -11.65 -7.06 10.77
N VAL A 64 -11.74 -6.69 9.49
CA VAL A 64 -11.17 -7.49 8.40
C VAL A 64 -9.66 -7.60 8.53
N ALA A 65 -8.99 -6.46 8.81
CA ALA A 65 -7.54 -6.42 8.95
C ALA A 65 -7.00 -7.14 10.20
N SER A 66 -7.87 -7.49 11.15
CA SER A 66 -7.52 -8.30 12.33
C SER A 66 -7.58 -9.81 12.07
N LYS A 67 -8.06 -10.23 10.90
CA LYS A 67 -8.10 -11.65 10.56
C LYS A 67 -6.67 -12.21 10.41
N PRO A 68 -6.44 -13.47 10.82
CA PRO A 68 -5.10 -14.07 10.82
C PRO A 68 -4.53 -14.27 9.41
N ASP A 69 -5.39 -14.40 8.41
CA ASP A 69 -5.04 -14.57 7.00
C ASP A 69 -5.02 -13.24 6.22
N PHE A 70 -5.24 -12.11 6.89
CA PHE A 70 -5.09 -10.79 6.29
C PHE A 70 -3.60 -10.47 6.06
N PRO A 71 -3.22 -9.86 4.92
CA PRO A 71 -1.83 -9.57 4.63
C PRO A 71 -1.21 -8.63 5.66
N GLN A 72 0.06 -8.88 5.96
CA GLN A 72 0.84 -8.03 6.85
C GLN A 72 1.23 -6.73 6.14
N PRO A 73 1.31 -5.60 6.85
CA PRO A 73 1.70 -4.34 6.24
C PRO A 73 3.16 -4.39 5.76
N VAL A 74 3.39 -3.99 4.51
CA VAL A 74 4.74 -3.89 3.91
C VAL A 74 5.48 -2.66 4.44
N LEU A 75 4.75 -1.60 4.78
CA LEU A 75 5.32 -0.38 5.34
C LEU A 75 4.41 0.23 6.39
N ASN A 76 5.02 0.76 7.44
CA ASN A 76 4.36 1.51 8.51
C ASN A 76 4.68 2.99 8.38
N PHE A 77 3.74 3.76 7.82
CA PHE A 77 3.88 5.21 7.61
C PHE A 77 3.37 6.00 8.83
N ASN A 78 3.77 7.27 8.95
CA ASN A 78 3.34 8.19 10.02
C ASN A 78 3.61 7.63 11.44
N HIS A 79 4.88 7.31 11.74
CA HIS A 79 5.30 6.73 13.02
C HIS A 79 4.51 5.47 13.43
N GLY A 80 4.15 4.63 12.45
CA GLY A 80 3.39 3.40 12.67
C GLY A 80 1.87 3.55 12.73
N LYS A 81 1.34 4.77 12.56
CA LYS A 81 -0.12 4.99 12.61
C LYS A 81 -0.83 4.52 11.34
N THR A 82 -0.14 4.51 10.20
CA THR A 82 -0.75 4.18 8.91
C THR A 82 -0.06 2.97 8.29
N PRO A 83 -0.59 1.75 8.51
CA PRO A 83 -0.10 0.57 7.82
C PRO A 83 -0.47 0.64 6.33
N LEU A 84 0.49 0.30 5.47
CA LEU A 84 0.35 0.23 4.03
C LEU A 84 0.52 -1.22 3.57
N TYR A 85 -0.41 -1.67 2.73
CA TYR A 85 -0.48 -3.03 2.22
C TYR A 85 -0.21 -3.02 0.72
N LEU A 86 0.40 -4.10 0.21
CA LEU A 86 0.64 -4.23 -1.22
C LEU A 86 -0.67 -4.57 -1.92
N GLU A 87 -1.00 -3.87 -3.01
CA GLU A 87 -2.28 -4.09 -3.69
C GLU A 87 -2.46 -5.54 -4.16
N THR A 88 -1.41 -6.19 -4.65
CA THR A 88 -1.52 -7.58 -5.11
C THR A 88 -1.81 -8.56 -3.98
N GLU A 89 -1.30 -8.32 -2.77
CA GLU A 89 -1.64 -9.14 -1.59
C GLU A 89 -3.10 -8.93 -1.17
N ILE A 90 -3.60 -7.70 -1.30
CA ILE A 90 -5.03 -7.40 -1.10
C ILE A 90 -5.88 -8.11 -2.15
N GLN A 91 -5.47 -8.13 -3.41
CA GLN A 91 -6.17 -8.87 -4.47
C GLN A 91 -6.18 -10.38 -4.22
N ILE A 92 -5.07 -10.96 -3.74
CA ILE A 92 -5.02 -12.37 -3.33
C ILE A 92 -6.04 -12.62 -2.21
N PHE A 93 -6.07 -11.74 -1.21
CA PHE A 93 -7.03 -11.83 -0.12
C PHE A 93 -8.48 -11.71 -0.61
N GLU A 94 -8.76 -10.80 -1.55
CA GLU A 94 -10.08 -10.62 -2.19
C GLU A 94 -10.54 -11.85 -2.96
N ILE A 95 -9.65 -12.53 -3.69
CA ILE A 95 -9.95 -13.79 -4.39
C ILE A 95 -10.38 -14.88 -3.41
N ASN A 96 -9.73 -14.96 -2.25
CA ASN A 96 -10.06 -15.92 -1.20
C ASN A 96 -11.32 -15.52 -0.40
N HIS A 97 -11.73 -14.26 -0.47
CA HIS A 97 -12.83 -13.67 0.29
C HIS A 97 -13.77 -12.85 -0.60
N PRO A 98 -14.36 -13.43 -1.66
CA PRO A 98 -15.11 -12.68 -2.67
C PRO A 98 -16.35 -11.98 -2.09
N TRP A 99 -16.90 -12.51 -0.99
CA TRP A 99 -18.01 -11.90 -0.28
C TRP A 99 -17.69 -10.53 0.33
N LEU A 100 -16.41 -10.17 0.47
CA LEU A 100 -16.01 -8.91 1.08
C LEU A 100 -16.17 -7.71 0.16
N ILE A 101 -16.09 -7.92 -1.16
CA ILE A 101 -15.81 -6.85 -2.13
C ILE A 101 -16.97 -5.85 -2.23
N THR A 102 -18.22 -6.34 -2.25
CA THR A 102 -19.40 -5.47 -2.44
C THR A 102 -20.39 -5.58 -1.28
N PRO A 103 -21.20 -4.54 -1.02
CA PRO A 103 -22.24 -4.60 0.00
C PRO A 103 -23.21 -5.77 -0.19
N GLY A 104 -23.61 -6.04 -1.45
CA GLY A 104 -24.51 -7.14 -1.78
C GLY A 104 -23.90 -8.52 -1.49
N ALA A 105 -22.63 -8.73 -1.83
CA ALA A 105 -21.94 -9.98 -1.56
C ALA A 105 -21.76 -10.22 -0.05
N ARG A 106 -21.50 -9.15 0.72
CA ARG A 106 -21.44 -9.22 2.20
C ARG A 106 -22.78 -9.64 2.80
N LEU A 107 -23.89 -9.09 2.30
CA LEU A 107 -25.23 -9.44 2.75
C LEU A 107 -25.61 -10.88 2.38
N ALA A 108 -25.31 -11.31 1.15
CA ALA A 108 -25.57 -12.68 0.72
C ALA A 108 -24.80 -13.69 1.58
N TYR A 109 -23.54 -13.40 1.90
CA TYR A 109 -22.73 -14.25 2.76
C TYR A 109 -23.21 -14.26 4.21
N SER A 110 -23.66 -13.12 4.76
CA SER A 110 -24.22 -13.10 6.11
C SER A 110 -25.50 -13.95 6.21
N HIS A 111 -26.39 -13.88 5.22
CA HIS A 111 -27.56 -14.76 5.15
C HIS A 111 -27.16 -16.23 5.02
N TRP A 112 -26.16 -16.54 4.21
CA TRP A 112 -25.65 -17.91 4.08
C TRP A 112 -25.09 -18.45 5.40
N ILE A 113 -24.31 -17.65 6.14
CA ILE A 113 -23.80 -18.03 7.48
C ILE A 113 -24.97 -18.29 8.44
N LEU A 114 -25.93 -17.38 8.52
CA LEU A 114 -27.08 -17.52 9.40
C LEU A 114 -27.83 -18.84 9.14
N HIS A 115 -28.06 -19.16 7.87
CA HIS A 115 -28.76 -20.37 7.47
C HIS A 115 -27.94 -21.65 7.67
N ASN A 116 -26.63 -21.63 7.40
CA ASN A 116 -25.82 -22.86 7.29
C ASN A 116 -24.84 -23.09 8.45
N VAL A 117 -24.64 -22.11 9.32
CA VAL A 117 -23.70 -22.22 10.43
C VAL A 117 -24.42 -22.09 11.76
N ILE A 118 -25.41 -21.19 11.85
CA ILE A 118 -26.10 -20.89 13.12
C ILE A 118 -27.35 -21.76 13.29
N ASN A 119 -28.17 -21.89 12.25
CA ASN A 119 -29.45 -22.61 12.33
C ASN A 119 -29.33 -24.14 12.19
N LEU A 120 -28.14 -24.69 11.98
CA LEU A 120 -27.92 -26.15 11.91
C LEU A 120 -27.81 -26.80 13.30
N ASP A 121 -27.60 -25.99 14.34
CA ASP A 121 -27.51 -26.43 15.74
C ASP A 121 -28.80 -26.15 16.55
N SER A 122 -29.93 -25.87 15.89
CA SER A 122 -31.24 -25.59 16.53
C SER A 122 -32.27 -26.70 16.32
#